data_AF-A0A1D1YVF1-F1
#
_entry.id   AF-A0A1D1YVF1-F1
#
_cell.length_a   1.000
_cell.length_b   1.000
_cell.length_c   1.000
_cell.angle_alpha   90.00
_cell.angle_beta   90.00
_cell.angle_gamma   90.00
#
_symmetry.space_group_name_H-M   'P 1'
#
loop_
_entity.id
_entity.type
_entity.pdbx_description
1 polymer ?
#
loop_
_entity_poly.entity_id
_entity_poly.type
_entity_poly.pdbx_seq_one_letter_code
_entity_poly.pdbx_strand_id
1 'polypeptide(L)'
;SFLPRHQKNHILLIHCIFTGGDKSMHPLMALGMLKHALFFLAIAAAATRMARGSDPDIISDFVLPPNVTSGAPLDGDFFTYTGMRWVADAGENRGAPLTVAEATVAQFPALSGESVSMAVLLFQPGAVNPPHTHPRSAELLFHGKGSLEVGFVDTTNKLYTQTLQPGDMFVFPKGLLHYQHCSGQREPCTAISAFGSASAGTVPVPGSVFTTGIDDVILAKALETNPATIRQIKAGFAHKA
;
A
#
# COMPACT_ATOMS: atom_id res chain seq x y z
N SER A 1 -62.35 -19.79 3.40
CA SER A 1 -62.62 -19.14 2.10
C SER A 1 -61.55 -18.07 1.88
N PHE A 2 -61.12 -17.90 0.62
CA PHE A 2 -60.15 -16.90 0.12
C PHE A 2 -58.65 -17.09 0.40
N LEU A 3 -58.01 -17.89 -0.47
CA LEU A 3 -56.67 -17.59 -0.98
C LEU A 3 -56.66 -17.90 -2.50
N PRO A 4 -55.97 -17.10 -3.34
CA PRO A 4 -56.18 -17.10 -4.80
C PRO A 4 -55.62 -18.35 -5.50
N ARG A 5 -56.24 -18.73 -6.62
CA ARG A 5 -55.89 -19.92 -7.46
C ARG A 5 -54.42 -19.96 -7.94
N HIS A 6 -53.67 -18.86 -7.85
CA HIS A 6 -52.28 -18.79 -8.33
C HIS A 6 -51.22 -19.25 -7.31
N GLN A 7 -51.56 -19.41 -6.02
CA GLN A 7 -50.60 -19.92 -5.02
C GLN A 7 -50.68 -21.43 -4.77
N LYS A 8 -51.72 -22.12 -5.25
CA LYS A 8 -51.80 -23.59 -5.14
C LYS A 8 -50.89 -24.31 -6.13
N ASN A 9 -50.48 -23.66 -7.22
CA ASN A 9 -49.60 -24.26 -8.23
C ASN A 9 -48.11 -24.25 -7.85
N HIS A 10 -47.67 -23.41 -6.91
CA HIS A 10 -46.26 -23.37 -6.49
C HIS A 10 -45.94 -24.33 -5.33
N ILE A 11 -46.89 -24.61 -4.44
CA ILE A 11 -46.69 -25.60 -3.36
C ILE A 11 -46.80 -27.03 -3.90
N LEU A 12 -47.58 -27.26 -4.96
CA LEU A 12 -47.67 -28.57 -5.61
C LEU A 12 -46.43 -28.91 -6.46
N LEU A 13 -45.66 -27.90 -6.88
CA LEU A 13 -44.43 -28.12 -7.66
C LEU A 13 -43.24 -28.54 -6.78
N ILE A 14 -43.21 -28.17 -5.50
CA ILE A 14 -42.14 -28.56 -4.57
C ILE A 14 -42.42 -29.94 -3.95
N HIS A 15 -43.70 -30.31 -3.75
CA HIS A 15 -44.04 -31.64 -3.22
C HIS A 15 -43.86 -32.76 -4.26
N CYS A 16 -44.07 -32.50 -5.55
CA CYS A 16 -43.84 -33.50 -6.61
C CYS A 16 -42.35 -33.87 -6.80
N ILE A 17 -41.40 -33.05 -6.33
CA ILE A 17 -39.96 -33.35 -6.44
C ILE A 17 -39.52 -34.36 -5.37
N PHE A 18 -40.24 -34.49 -4.25
CA PHE A 18 -39.79 -35.31 -3.11
C PHE A 18 -40.61 -36.55 -2.80
N THR A 19 -41.82 -36.73 -3.36
CA THR A 19 -42.66 -37.90 -3.03
C THR A 19 -43.20 -38.69 -4.23
N GLY A 20 -42.84 -38.31 -5.47
CA GLY A 20 -43.20 -39.04 -6.68
C GLY A 20 -42.11 -40.03 -7.07
N GLY A 21 -42.34 -41.33 -6.82
CA GLY A 21 -41.43 -42.41 -7.18
C GLY A 21 -41.26 -42.57 -8.69
N ASP A 22 -40.19 -41.99 -9.22
CA ASP A 22 -39.49 -42.53 -10.37
C ASP A 22 -38.04 -42.81 -9.94
N LYS A 23 -37.70 -44.09 -9.79
CA LYS A 23 -36.35 -44.55 -9.39
C LYS A 23 -35.34 -44.41 -10.53
N SER A 24 -35.70 -43.77 -11.64
CA SER A 24 -34.80 -43.48 -12.76
C SER A 24 -34.36 -42.01 -12.78
N MET A 25 -33.92 -41.48 -11.64
CA MET A 25 -33.00 -40.34 -11.72
C MET A 25 -31.71 -40.84 -12.37
N HIS A 26 -31.68 -40.78 -13.71
CA HIS A 26 -30.59 -41.29 -14.52
C HIS A 26 -29.27 -40.75 -13.97
N PRO A 27 -28.24 -41.59 -13.78
CA PRO A 27 -26.93 -41.15 -13.23
C PRO A 27 -26.33 -39.99 -14.02
N LEU A 28 -26.75 -39.79 -15.27
CA LEU A 28 -26.41 -38.66 -16.12
C LEU A 28 -26.94 -37.31 -15.60
N MET A 29 -28.16 -37.25 -15.05
CA MET A 29 -28.74 -36.01 -14.52
C MET A 29 -28.11 -35.61 -13.19
N ALA A 30 -27.86 -36.57 -12.29
CA ALA A 30 -27.17 -36.33 -11.02
C ALA A 30 -25.71 -35.85 -11.24
N LEU A 31 -25.00 -36.46 -12.20
CA LEU A 31 -23.67 -36.02 -12.61
C LEU A 31 -23.69 -34.61 -13.23
N GLY A 32 -24.74 -34.28 -13.99
CA GLY A 32 -24.98 -32.93 -14.49
C GLY A 32 -25.13 -31.92 -13.37
N MET A 33 -26.00 -32.17 -12.39
CA MET A 33 -26.22 -31.26 -11.27
C MET A 33 -24.96 -31.07 -10.40
N LEU A 34 -24.20 -32.15 -10.14
CA LEU A 34 -22.94 -32.06 -9.40
C LEU A 34 -21.89 -31.22 -10.13
N LYS A 35 -21.79 -31.34 -11.47
CA LYS A 35 -20.89 -30.50 -12.28
C LYS A 35 -21.24 -29.01 -12.20
N HIS A 36 -22.53 -28.67 -12.26
CA HIS A 36 -22.97 -27.28 -12.11
C HIS A 36 -22.68 -26.75 -10.71
N ALA A 37 -22.95 -27.54 -9.66
CA ALA A 37 -22.65 -27.16 -8.28
C ALA A 37 -21.14 -26.93 -8.06
N LEU A 38 -20.28 -27.81 -8.57
CA LEU A 38 -18.83 -27.65 -8.51
C LEU A 38 -18.34 -26.44 -9.31
N PHE A 39 -18.96 -26.15 -10.47
CA PHE A 39 -18.66 -24.97 -11.27
C PHE A 39 -19.01 -23.67 -10.53
N PHE A 40 -20.20 -23.58 -9.93
CA PHE A 40 -20.59 -22.42 -9.11
C PHE A 40 -19.72 -22.27 -7.86
N LEU A 41 -19.35 -23.37 -7.21
CA LEU A 41 -18.42 -23.35 -6.08
C LEU A 41 -17.02 -22.86 -6.48
N ALA A 42 -16.53 -23.27 -7.66
CA ALA A 42 -15.26 -22.80 -8.21
C ALA A 42 -15.30 -21.30 -8.56
N ILE A 43 -16.41 -20.81 -9.11
CA ILE A 43 -16.61 -19.36 -9.37
C ILE A 43 -16.69 -18.59 -8.05
N ALA A 44 -17.43 -19.08 -7.05
CA ALA A 44 -17.51 -18.45 -5.74
C ALA A 44 -16.14 -18.40 -5.05
N ALA A 45 -15.37 -19.50 -5.10
CA ALA A 45 -14.00 -19.55 -4.59
C ALA A 45 -13.07 -18.59 -5.36
N ALA A 46 -13.23 -18.45 -6.69
CA ALA A 46 -12.45 -17.51 -7.49
C ALA A 46 -12.82 -16.04 -7.18
N ALA A 47 -14.10 -15.74 -6.94
CA ALA A 47 -14.58 -14.40 -6.59
C ALA A 47 -14.06 -13.93 -5.22
N THR A 48 -13.82 -14.86 -4.28
CA THR A 48 -13.20 -14.53 -2.98
C THR A 48 -11.71 -14.20 -3.04
N ARG A 49 -11.08 -14.34 -4.21
CA ARG A 49 -9.65 -14.06 -4.43
C ARG A 49 -9.42 -12.80 -5.26
N MET A 50 -10.24 -11.77 -5.10
CA MET A 50 -9.80 -10.44 -5.50
C MET A 50 -8.67 -10.03 -4.56
N ALA A 51 -7.43 -10.00 -5.07
CA ALA A 51 -6.32 -9.41 -4.34
C ALA A 51 -6.69 -7.96 -4.04
N ARG A 52 -6.95 -7.64 -2.77
CA ARG A 52 -7.16 -6.25 -2.37
C ARG A 52 -5.80 -5.56 -2.45
N GLY A 53 -5.74 -4.53 -3.28
CA GLY A 53 -4.56 -3.68 -3.35
C GLY A 53 -4.40 -2.85 -2.08
N SER A 54 -5.48 -2.49 -1.40
CA SER A 54 -5.51 -1.65 -0.20
C SER A 54 -5.50 -2.46 1.10
N ASP A 55 -5.29 -1.77 2.21
CA ASP A 55 -5.53 -2.30 3.55
C ASP A 55 -6.98 -2.83 3.67
N PRO A 56 -7.23 -3.88 4.46
CA PRO A 56 -8.56 -4.41 4.68
C PRO A 56 -9.40 -3.47 5.55
N ASP A 57 -10.68 -3.30 5.20
CA ASP A 57 -11.62 -2.58 6.05
C ASP A 57 -11.86 -3.34 7.35
N ILE A 58 -11.92 -2.62 8.46
CA ILE A 58 -12.32 -3.17 9.76
C ILE A 58 -13.83 -3.05 9.96
N ILE A 59 -14.37 -3.92 10.82
CA ILE A 59 -15.80 -3.95 11.20
C ILE A 59 -16.03 -3.50 12.65
N SER A 60 -14.98 -3.05 13.31
CA SER A 60 -14.98 -2.45 14.65
C SER A 60 -14.45 -1.03 14.55
N ASP A 61 -14.61 -0.23 15.61
CA ASP A 61 -14.16 1.16 15.63
C ASP A 61 -12.62 1.29 15.57
N PHE A 62 -11.89 0.29 16.11
CA PHE A 62 -10.43 0.20 16.07
C PHE A 62 -9.98 -1.25 16.35
N VAL A 63 -8.70 -1.54 16.15
CA VAL A 63 -8.08 -2.84 16.44
C VAL A 63 -7.02 -2.70 17.53
N LEU A 64 -7.13 -3.53 18.57
CA LEU A 64 -6.15 -3.58 19.65
C LEU A 64 -5.05 -4.62 19.35
N PRO A 65 -3.79 -4.30 19.67
CA PRO A 65 -2.71 -5.29 19.66
C PRO A 65 -3.00 -6.47 20.62
N PRO A 66 -2.48 -7.69 20.34
CA PRO A 66 -2.77 -8.87 21.16
C PRO A 66 -2.39 -8.76 22.64
N ASN A 67 -1.45 -7.87 22.97
CA ASN A 67 -0.97 -7.60 24.32
C ASN A 67 -1.76 -6.52 25.08
N VAL A 68 -2.70 -5.84 24.41
CA VAL A 68 -3.61 -4.88 25.06
C VAL A 68 -4.92 -5.61 25.34
N THR A 69 -5.05 -6.14 26.56
CA THR A 69 -6.31 -6.74 27.00
C THR A 69 -7.39 -5.68 27.11
N SER A 70 -8.60 -6.01 26.65
CA SER A 70 -9.82 -5.19 26.70
C SER A 70 -10.29 -4.76 28.11
N GLY A 71 -9.51 -5.05 29.16
CA GLY A 71 -9.76 -4.67 30.56
C GLY A 71 -8.73 -3.71 31.18
N ALA A 72 -7.64 -3.38 30.48
CA ALA A 72 -6.79 -2.25 30.89
C ALA A 72 -7.48 -0.93 30.48
N PRO A 73 -7.34 0.18 31.24
CA PRO A 73 -7.92 1.46 30.83
C PRO A 73 -7.35 1.86 29.46
N LEU A 74 -8.19 1.80 28.43
CA LEU A 74 -7.88 2.37 27.12
C LEU A 74 -8.22 3.84 27.17
N ASP A 75 -7.24 4.71 26.94
CA ASP A 75 -7.41 6.15 26.96
C ASP A 75 -6.73 6.82 25.74
N GLY A 76 -6.68 8.15 25.77
CA GLY A 76 -6.11 8.94 24.68
C GLY A 76 -4.63 8.66 24.41
N ASP A 77 -3.88 8.07 25.34
CA ASP A 77 -2.46 7.79 25.14
C ASP A 77 -2.26 6.71 24.09
N PHE A 78 -3.14 5.71 24.01
CA PHE A 78 -3.07 4.68 22.94
C PHE A 78 -3.24 5.29 21.55
N PHE A 79 -4.11 6.30 21.42
CA PHE A 79 -4.39 6.99 20.16
C PHE A 79 -3.46 8.18 19.90
N THR A 80 -2.40 8.37 20.70
CA THR A 80 -1.48 9.49 20.57
C THR A 80 -0.08 9.00 20.22
N TYR A 81 0.42 9.41 19.05
CA TYR A 81 1.82 9.17 18.68
C TYR A 81 2.70 10.39 19.00
N THR A 82 3.58 10.24 19.98
CA THR A 82 4.51 11.31 20.38
C THR A 82 5.86 11.25 19.66
N GLY A 83 6.10 10.23 18.84
CA GLY A 83 7.37 10.01 18.15
C GLY A 83 7.72 11.08 17.10
N MET A 84 6.79 11.96 16.76
CA MET A 84 7.01 13.11 15.87
C MET A 84 7.44 14.39 16.60
N ARG A 85 7.39 14.47 17.94
CA ARG A 85 7.64 15.74 18.67
C ARG A 85 9.02 16.33 18.37
N TRP A 86 10.05 15.48 18.27
CA TRP A 86 11.41 15.92 17.94
C TRP A 86 11.48 16.62 16.57
N VAL A 87 10.55 16.36 15.65
CA VAL A 87 10.50 17.04 14.35
C VAL A 87 10.31 18.55 14.53
N ALA A 88 9.43 18.94 15.44
CA ALA A 88 9.16 20.33 15.78
C ALA A 88 10.37 21.00 16.46
N ASP A 89 11.12 20.23 17.24
CA ASP A 89 12.25 20.73 18.03
C ASP A 89 13.58 20.79 17.23
N ALA A 90 13.75 19.93 16.22
CA ALA A 90 15.08 19.65 15.66
C ALA A 90 15.68 20.71 14.71
N GLY A 91 15.19 21.95 14.74
CA GLY A 91 15.81 23.08 14.03
C GLY A 91 16.09 22.81 12.53
N GLU A 92 17.06 23.54 11.97
CA GLU A 92 17.40 23.48 10.53
C GLU A 92 18.56 22.52 10.21
N ASN A 93 19.48 22.25 11.16
CA ASN A 93 20.67 21.43 10.92
C ASN A 93 20.52 20.04 11.54
N ARG A 94 20.27 19.02 10.69
CA ARG A 94 19.95 17.65 11.15
C ARG A 94 21.02 16.59 10.88
N GLY A 95 22.22 17.00 10.45
CA GLY A 95 23.40 16.14 10.25
C GLY A 95 23.33 15.19 9.05
N ALA A 96 22.15 14.66 8.72
CA ALA A 96 21.89 13.87 7.52
C ALA A 96 21.31 14.73 6.39
N PRO A 97 21.63 14.44 5.11
CA PRO A 97 21.03 15.16 3.97
C PRO A 97 19.50 15.08 3.95
N LEU A 98 18.93 13.91 4.23
CA LEU A 98 17.50 13.68 4.37
C LEU A 98 17.24 12.96 5.68
N THR A 99 16.31 13.47 6.48
CA THR A 99 15.76 12.78 7.65
C THR A 99 14.29 12.51 7.41
N VAL A 100 13.84 11.28 7.66
CA VAL A 100 12.44 10.88 7.55
C VAL A 100 11.95 10.45 8.93
N ALA A 101 10.92 11.13 9.42
CA ALA A 101 10.19 10.72 10.62
C ALA A 101 8.94 9.96 10.17
N GLU A 102 8.75 8.73 10.62
CA GLU A 102 7.64 7.88 10.17
C GLU A 102 6.68 7.53 11.31
N ALA A 103 5.40 7.45 10.96
CA ALA A 103 4.32 6.93 11.77
C ALA A 103 3.55 5.91 10.94
N THR A 104 4.09 4.68 10.88
CA THR A 104 3.39 3.52 10.32
C THR A 104 2.83 2.67 11.46
N VAL A 105 2.07 1.63 11.14
CA VAL A 105 1.59 0.64 12.12
C VAL A 105 2.72 0.03 12.98
N ALA A 106 3.97 0.03 12.48
CA ALA A 106 5.12 -0.46 13.23
C ALA A 106 5.51 0.45 14.41
N GLN A 107 5.37 1.77 14.26
CA GLN A 107 5.69 2.75 15.32
C GLN A 107 4.45 3.19 16.10
N PHE A 108 3.29 3.20 15.44
CA PHE A 108 2.02 3.67 15.98
C PHE A 108 0.94 2.60 15.80
N PRO A 109 0.84 1.62 16.72
CA PRO A 109 -0.06 0.47 16.58
C PRO A 109 -1.55 0.82 16.46
N ALA A 110 -1.98 1.98 16.93
CA ALA A 110 -3.36 2.44 16.79
C ALA A 110 -3.78 2.67 15.32
N LEU A 111 -2.83 2.72 14.38
CA LEU A 111 -3.12 2.75 12.93
C LEU A 111 -3.58 1.40 12.37
N SER A 112 -3.55 0.32 13.18
CA SER A 112 -4.00 -1.00 12.76
C SER A 112 -5.48 -0.98 12.39
N GLY A 113 -5.77 -1.15 11.10
CA GLY A 113 -7.15 -1.13 10.58
C GLY A 113 -7.61 0.23 10.06
N GLU A 114 -6.87 1.30 10.33
CA GLU A 114 -7.26 2.68 9.97
C GLU A 114 -6.87 3.08 8.54
N SER A 115 -6.10 2.24 7.85
CA SER A 115 -5.68 2.45 6.47
C SER A 115 -4.95 3.78 6.23
N VAL A 116 -4.29 4.33 7.25
CA VAL A 116 -3.54 5.59 7.15
C VAL A 116 -2.18 5.50 7.83
N SER A 117 -1.19 6.18 7.26
CA SER A 117 0.11 6.42 7.88
C SER A 117 0.68 7.76 7.40
N MET A 118 1.74 8.22 8.05
CA MET A 118 2.35 9.51 7.75
C MET A 118 3.87 9.45 7.82
N ALA A 119 4.52 10.28 7.00
CA ALA A 119 5.93 10.61 7.14
C ALA A 119 6.14 12.13 7.11
N VAL A 120 7.14 12.62 7.84
CA VAL A 120 7.64 13.99 7.70
C VAL A 120 9.06 13.93 7.15
N LEU A 121 9.27 14.58 6.01
CA LEU A 121 10.53 14.62 5.29
C LEU A 121 11.21 15.95 5.53
N LEU A 122 12.47 15.89 5.93
CA LEU A 122 13.29 17.03 6.30
C LEU A 122 14.57 16.99 5.46
N PHE A 123 14.66 17.90 4.50
CA PHE A 123 15.75 17.96 3.53
C PHE A 123 16.73 19.08 3.91
N GLN A 124 18.01 18.77 3.92
CA GLN A 124 19.06 19.79 3.81
C GLN A 124 19.05 20.39 2.39
N PRO A 125 19.58 21.61 2.20
CA PRO A 125 19.70 22.21 0.87
C PRO A 125 20.39 21.27 -0.14
N GLY A 126 19.78 21.06 -1.30
CA GLY A 126 20.29 20.16 -2.35
C GLY A 126 20.09 18.66 -2.09
N ALA A 127 19.45 18.27 -0.98
CA ALA A 127 19.22 16.87 -0.68
C ALA A 127 18.12 16.25 -1.55
N VAL A 128 18.27 14.95 -1.82
CA VAL A 128 17.37 14.16 -2.67
C VAL A 128 16.80 13.01 -1.84
N ASN A 129 15.49 12.82 -1.94
CA ASN A 129 14.87 11.53 -1.67
C ASN A 129 14.91 10.74 -2.99
N PRO A 130 15.79 9.74 -3.12
CA PRO A 130 16.09 9.11 -4.40
C PRO A 130 14.86 8.42 -4.99
N PRO A 131 14.89 8.04 -6.29
CA PRO A 131 13.78 7.32 -6.90
C PRO A 131 13.35 6.11 -6.07
N HIS A 132 12.07 6.06 -5.71
CA HIS A 132 11.48 5.01 -4.89
C HIS A 132 10.01 4.78 -5.26
N THR A 133 9.41 3.73 -4.68
CA THR A 133 7.98 3.43 -4.82
C THR A 133 7.36 2.96 -3.50
N HIS A 134 6.06 3.20 -3.36
CA HIS A 134 5.22 2.70 -2.29
C HIS A 134 4.27 1.61 -2.83
N PRO A 135 4.59 0.31 -2.65
CA PRO A 135 3.85 -0.77 -3.31
C PRO A 135 2.40 -0.89 -2.83
N ARG A 136 2.11 -0.43 -1.61
CA ARG A 136 0.79 -0.60 -0.98
C ARG A 136 0.00 0.70 -0.82
N SER A 137 0.53 1.85 -1.24
CA SER A 137 -0.19 3.12 -1.06
C SER A 137 0.08 4.14 -2.16
N ALA A 138 -0.91 4.98 -2.43
CA ALA A 138 -0.65 6.29 -3.01
C ALA A 138 -0.13 7.22 -1.90
N GLU A 139 0.65 8.21 -2.28
CA GLU A 139 1.15 9.23 -1.37
C GLU A 139 0.54 10.59 -1.73
N LEU A 140 0.07 11.29 -0.72
CA LEU A 140 -0.35 12.69 -0.82
C LEU A 140 0.63 13.53 -0.02
N LEU A 141 1.48 14.27 -0.72
CA LEU A 141 2.50 15.12 -0.14
C LEU A 141 1.98 16.56 -0.01
N PHE A 142 2.15 17.15 1.16
CA PHE A 142 1.98 18.57 1.43
C PHE A 142 3.37 19.20 1.62
N HIS A 143 3.64 20.27 0.88
CA HIS A 143 4.91 20.99 0.97
C HIS A 143 4.84 22.10 2.01
N GLY A 144 5.73 22.06 3.01
CA GLY A 144 5.69 22.95 4.17
C GLY A 144 6.64 24.15 4.10
N LYS A 145 7.88 23.97 3.64
CA LYS A 145 8.92 25.02 3.61
C LYS A 145 9.94 24.75 2.52
N GLY A 146 10.53 25.81 1.95
CA GLY A 146 11.63 25.74 0.98
C GLY A 146 11.13 25.58 -0.46
N SER A 147 12.01 25.14 -1.36
CA SER A 147 11.67 24.84 -2.76
C SER A 147 11.91 23.36 -3.03
N LEU A 148 10.82 22.63 -3.28
CA LEU A 148 10.84 21.19 -3.46
C LEU A 148 10.44 20.84 -4.89
N GLU A 149 11.40 20.32 -5.67
CA GLU A 149 11.10 19.67 -6.93
C GLU A 149 10.60 18.25 -6.64
N VAL A 150 9.51 17.86 -7.30
CA VAL A 150 8.92 16.53 -7.20
C VAL A 150 8.69 15.97 -8.60
N GLY A 151 8.71 14.65 -8.72
CA GLY A 151 8.29 14.02 -9.97
C GLY A 151 7.96 12.54 -9.84
N PHE A 152 7.10 12.06 -10.74
CA PHE A 152 6.80 10.63 -10.91
C PHE A 152 6.79 10.22 -12.38
N VAL A 153 6.96 8.92 -12.61
CA VAL A 153 6.96 8.32 -13.94
C VAL A 153 5.75 7.39 -14.07
N ASP A 154 4.93 7.58 -15.11
CA ASP A 154 3.82 6.67 -15.41
C ASP A 154 4.26 5.41 -16.18
N THR A 155 3.32 4.49 -16.39
CA THR A 155 3.59 3.20 -17.07
C THR A 155 3.91 3.33 -18.57
N THR A 156 3.78 4.53 -19.14
CA THR A 156 4.23 4.86 -20.51
C THR A 156 5.63 5.47 -20.54
N ASN A 157 6.32 5.50 -19.39
CA ASN A 157 7.60 6.16 -19.16
C ASN A 157 7.52 7.69 -19.33
N LYS A 158 6.34 8.29 -19.18
CA LYS A 158 6.21 9.74 -19.18
C LYS A 158 6.49 10.28 -17.77
N LEU A 159 7.41 11.23 -17.72
CA LEU A 159 7.77 11.97 -16.52
C LEU A 159 6.80 13.15 -16.30
N TYR A 160 6.30 13.29 -15.07
CA TYR A 160 5.53 14.44 -14.61
C TYR A 160 6.29 15.09 -13.46
N THR A 161 6.59 16.39 -13.56
CA THR A 161 7.36 17.13 -12.56
C THR A 161 6.71 18.44 -12.18
N GLN A 162 7.01 18.93 -10.98
CA GLN A 162 6.66 20.28 -10.53
C GLN A 162 7.68 20.78 -9.50
N THR A 163 7.89 22.10 -9.44
CA THR A 163 8.57 22.77 -8.32
C THR A 163 7.52 23.38 -7.40
N LEU A 164 7.34 22.79 -6.22
CA LEU A 164 6.30 23.17 -5.27
C LEU A 164 6.69 24.41 -4.46
N GLN A 165 5.68 25.25 -4.18
CA GLN A 165 5.71 26.34 -3.22
C GLN A 165 5.08 25.92 -1.88
N PRO A 166 5.52 26.46 -0.75
CA PRO A 166 4.91 26.14 0.55
C PRO A 166 3.38 26.29 0.51
N GLY A 167 2.66 25.26 0.95
CA GLY A 167 1.21 25.17 0.86
C GLY A 167 0.70 24.30 -0.30
N ASP A 168 1.54 24.01 -1.30
CA ASP A 168 1.17 23.14 -2.40
C ASP A 168 1.04 21.68 -1.96
N MET A 169 0.19 20.95 -2.68
CA MET A 169 0.04 19.51 -2.55
C MET A 169 0.38 18.80 -3.86
N PHE A 170 0.96 17.61 -3.76
CA PHE A 170 1.28 16.77 -4.91
C PHE A 170 0.93 15.31 -4.61
N VAL A 171 0.34 14.62 -5.59
CA VAL A 171 -0.04 13.21 -5.46
C VAL A 171 0.94 12.34 -6.23
N PHE A 172 1.46 11.30 -5.57
CA PHE A 172 2.18 10.21 -6.21
C PHE A 172 1.25 9.00 -6.30
N PRO A 173 0.83 8.59 -7.52
CA PRO A 173 -0.05 7.45 -7.66
C PRO A 173 0.60 6.16 -7.16
N LYS A 174 -0.25 5.29 -6.61
CA LYS A 174 0.17 4.05 -5.96
C LYS A 174 1.12 3.22 -6.83
N GLY A 175 2.24 2.81 -6.23
CA GLY A 175 3.22 1.94 -6.87
C GLY A 175 4.08 2.59 -7.95
N LEU A 176 3.83 3.86 -8.33
CA LEU A 176 4.64 4.52 -9.36
C LEU A 176 5.97 5.02 -8.79
N LEU A 177 7.00 4.96 -9.64
CA LEU A 177 8.33 5.47 -9.35
C LEU A 177 8.26 7.00 -9.21
N HIS A 178 8.79 7.54 -8.11
CA HIS A 178 8.82 8.97 -7.86
C HIS A 178 10.03 9.38 -7.03
N TYR A 179 10.30 10.68 -6.97
CA TYR A 179 11.41 11.29 -6.25
C TYR A 179 11.04 12.68 -5.73
N GLN A 180 11.84 13.18 -4.80
CA GLN A 180 11.82 14.58 -4.37
C GLN A 180 13.25 15.14 -4.26
N HIS A 181 13.41 16.41 -4.57
CA HIS A 181 14.68 17.12 -4.53
C HIS A 181 14.48 18.52 -3.95
N CYS A 182 15.14 18.81 -2.82
CA CYS A 182 15.16 20.15 -2.26
C CYS A 182 16.12 21.02 -3.07
N SER A 183 15.61 21.68 -4.10
CA SER A 183 16.40 22.37 -5.12
C SER A 183 16.96 23.73 -4.66
N GLY A 184 16.51 24.22 -3.50
CA GLY A 184 17.06 25.42 -2.86
C GLY A 184 18.53 25.23 -2.46
N GLN A 185 19.39 26.21 -2.79
CA GLN A 185 20.83 26.12 -2.51
C GLN A 185 21.22 26.39 -1.05
N ARG A 186 20.37 27.08 -0.29
CA ARG A 186 20.67 27.55 1.07
C ARG A 186 19.57 27.26 2.08
N GLU A 187 18.38 26.92 1.61
CA GLU A 187 17.20 26.76 2.46
C GLU A 187 16.82 25.28 2.55
N PRO A 188 16.64 24.72 3.76
CA PRO A 188 16.13 23.38 3.93
C PRO A 188 14.67 23.29 3.49
N CYS A 189 14.25 22.09 3.09
CA CYS A 189 12.86 21.83 2.73
C CYS A 189 12.17 20.94 3.77
N THR A 190 10.87 21.13 3.94
CA THR A 190 10.04 20.25 4.77
C THR A 190 8.80 19.86 4.00
N ALA A 191 8.46 18.57 4.02
CA ALA A 191 7.25 18.03 3.44
C ALA A 191 6.60 17.02 4.38
N ILE A 192 5.30 16.86 4.27
CA ILE A 192 4.51 15.89 5.02
C ILE A 192 3.81 15.00 4.02
N SER A 193 4.00 13.69 4.14
CA SER A 193 3.42 12.69 3.26
C SER A 193 2.39 11.88 4.02
N ALA A 194 1.15 11.88 3.53
CA ALA A 194 0.08 11.02 4.01
C ALA A 194 -0.13 9.85 3.05
N PHE A 195 -0.40 8.67 3.60
CA PHE A 195 -0.56 7.45 2.81
C PHE A 195 -1.92 6.81 3.12
N GLY A 196 -2.62 6.33 2.08
CA GLY A 196 -3.82 5.49 2.21
C GLY A 196 -3.54 4.02 2.59
N SER A 197 -2.56 3.78 3.45
CA SER A 197 -2.26 2.48 4.07
C SER A 197 -1.52 2.73 5.37
N ALA A 198 -1.80 1.93 6.40
CA ALA A 198 -1.06 1.91 7.66
C ALA A 198 0.37 1.38 7.51
N SER A 199 0.66 0.72 6.39
CA SER A 199 1.99 0.24 6.01
C SER A 199 2.20 0.36 4.51
N ALA A 200 2.43 1.58 4.01
CA ALA A 200 2.67 1.83 2.59
C ALA A 200 3.83 1.00 2.02
N GLY A 201 4.88 0.81 2.84
CA GLY A 201 6.15 0.21 2.45
C GLY A 201 6.95 1.11 1.52
N THR A 202 8.27 0.96 1.48
CA THR A 202 9.14 1.78 0.64
C THR A 202 10.15 0.89 -0.05
N VAL A 203 10.27 1.03 -1.37
CA VAL A 203 11.29 0.34 -2.18
C VAL A 203 12.20 1.41 -2.79
N PRO A 204 13.35 1.73 -2.17
CA PRO A 204 14.31 2.66 -2.73
C PRO A 204 15.02 2.01 -3.91
N VAL A 205 14.87 2.54 -5.12
CA VAL A 205 15.38 1.90 -6.33
C VAL A 205 16.91 1.75 -6.31
N PRO A 206 17.71 2.79 -6.01
CA PRO A 206 19.17 2.63 -6.03
C PRO A 206 19.68 1.55 -5.06
N GLY A 207 19.16 1.52 -3.82
CA GLY A 207 19.50 0.48 -2.85
C GLY A 207 19.03 -0.90 -3.30
N SER A 208 17.76 -1.02 -3.70
CA SER A 208 17.18 -2.30 -4.11
C SER A 208 17.90 -2.91 -5.32
N VAL A 209 18.40 -2.09 -6.25
CA VAL A 209 19.10 -2.53 -7.45
C VAL A 209 20.58 -2.82 -7.17
N PHE A 210 21.28 -1.95 -6.42
CA PHE A 210 22.75 -1.99 -6.33
C PHE A 210 23.31 -2.48 -4.98
N THR A 211 22.51 -2.57 -3.92
CA THR A 211 22.97 -3.05 -2.59
C THR A 211 22.38 -4.40 -2.21
N THR A 212 21.79 -5.12 -3.16
CA THR A 212 21.24 -6.46 -2.97
C THR A 212 22.07 -7.51 -3.71
N GLY A 213 21.66 -8.77 -3.60
CA GLY A 213 22.33 -9.91 -4.26
C GLY A 213 22.08 -10.05 -5.76
N ILE A 214 21.56 -9.02 -6.46
CA ILE A 214 21.36 -9.11 -7.91
C ILE A 214 22.73 -9.20 -8.59
N ASP A 215 22.91 -10.23 -9.41
CA ASP A 215 24.17 -10.55 -10.07
C ASP A 215 24.64 -9.42 -11.03
N ASP A 216 25.94 -9.18 -11.06
CA ASP A 216 26.54 -8.12 -11.89
C ASP A 216 26.25 -8.32 -13.38
N VAL A 217 26.17 -9.57 -13.86
CA VAL A 217 25.87 -9.88 -15.27
C VAL A 217 24.42 -9.58 -15.58
N ILE A 218 23.50 -9.80 -14.64
CA ILE A 218 22.08 -9.44 -14.80
C ILE A 218 21.93 -7.93 -14.92
N LEU A 219 22.52 -7.17 -13.98
CA LEU A 219 22.48 -5.71 -14.01
C LEU A 219 23.20 -5.13 -15.24
N ALA A 220 24.32 -5.71 -15.64
CA ALA A 220 25.05 -5.26 -16.82
C ALA A 220 24.22 -5.41 -18.10
N LYS A 221 23.50 -6.53 -18.24
CA LYS A 221 22.57 -6.73 -19.37
C LYS A 221 21.38 -5.78 -19.30
N ALA A 222 20.78 -5.60 -18.12
CA ALA A 222 19.61 -4.75 -17.93
C ALA A 222 19.91 -3.26 -18.15
N LEU A 223 21.13 -2.81 -17.84
CA LEU A 223 21.58 -1.43 -17.98
C LEU A 223 22.46 -1.20 -19.22
N GLU A 224 22.51 -2.17 -20.13
CA GLU A 224 23.26 -2.11 -21.39
C GLU A 224 24.74 -1.68 -21.22
N THR A 225 25.40 -2.26 -20.21
CA THR A 225 26.79 -1.97 -19.85
C THR A 225 27.58 -3.27 -19.61
N ASN A 226 28.66 -3.21 -18.83
CA ASN A 226 29.48 -4.36 -18.48
C ASN A 226 29.58 -4.56 -16.94
N PRO A 227 29.94 -5.77 -16.47
CA PRO A 227 30.03 -6.06 -15.04
C PRO A 227 31.02 -5.17 -14.26
N ALA A 228 32.07 -4.63 -14.90
CA ALA A 228 33.01 -3.75 -14.22
C ALA A 228 32.36 -2.40 -13.87
N THR A 229 31.57 -1.83 -14.78
CA THR A 229 30.75 -0.63 -14.51
C THR A 229 29.78 -0.88 -13.36
N ILE A 230 29.10 -2.04 -13.34
CA ILE A 230 28.18 -2.39 -12.25
C ILE A 230 28.90 -2.42 -10.90
N ARG A 231 30.07 -3.07 -10.82
CA ARG A 231 30.86 -3.08 -9.59
C ARG A 231 31.29 -1.69 -9.14
N GLN A 232 31.62 -0.79 -10.07
CA GLN A 232 31.93 0.60 -9.75
C GLN A 232 30.71 1.31 -9.14
N ILE A 233 29.51 1.13 -9.72
CA ILE A 233 28.28 1.70 -9.17
C ILE A 233 28.02 1.13 -7.76
N LYS A 234 28.07 -0.20 -7.59
CA LYS A 234 27.87 -0.86 -6.27
C LYS A 234 28.86 -0.36 -5.22
N ALA A 235 30.14 -0.16 -5.59
CA ALA A 235 31.16 0.37 -4.68
C ALA A 235 30.81 1.78 -4.16
N GLY A 236 30.13 2.61 -4.97
CA GLY A 236 29.64 3.93 -4.54
C GLY A 236 28.60 3.88 -3.41
N PHE A 237 27.95 2.73 -3.21
CA PHE A 237 26.98 2.51 -2.12
C PHE A 237 27.60 1.80 -0.91
N ALA A 238 28.84 1.32 -0.97
CA ALA A 238 29.48 0.53 0.10
C ALA A 238 29.67 1.31 1.42
N HIS A 239 29.62 2.65 1.38
CA HIS A 239 29.67 3.50 2.58
C HIS A 239 28.29 3.76 3.21
N LYS A 240 27.21 3.28 2.58
CA LYS A 240 25.81 3.49 3.02
C LYS A 240 25.11 2.20 3.45
N ALA A 241 25.80 1.05 3.35
CA ALA A 241 25.30 -0.28 3.72
C ALA A 241 25.79 -0.69 5.11
#